data_AF-A0A7Y2FVV2-F1
#
_entry.id   AF-A0A7Y2FVV2-F1
#
_cell.length_a   1.000
_cell.length_b   1.000
_cell.length_c   1.000
_cell.angle_alpha   90.00
_cell.angle_beta   90.00
_cell.angle_gamma   90.00
#
_symmetry.space_group_name_H-M   'P 1'
#
loop_
_entity.id
_entity.type
_entity.pdbx_description
1 polymer ?
#
loop_
_entity_poly.entity_id
_entity_poly.type
_entity_poly.pdbx_seq_one_letter_code
_entity_poly.pdbx_strand_id
1 'polypeptide(L)'
;MKVALIQDAIEKLKETLRRQKLANDFAYKYRNLHHFINQWDIEAIDLSTMYRNAFTSSVSERLWGGNRNSAKSAMVSMIALQKEFIRVMFKDLFNESKDLNMRVNRFLFHCDQIRREINKSKEILTDHYHTSKMASLYLAFEYPNCYTILEPEEFCHFLELVECKNIPLEGEFERHVKLTRGIFKLMERDEELVELYKTHVLDDTGLDFNMLAVHDLYSNTIQ
;
A
#
# COMPACT_ATOMS: atom_id res chain seq x y z
N MET A 1 -3.26 -15.58 -16.45
CA MET A 1 -4.56 -15.27 -15.82
C MET A 1 -5.62 -15.39 -16.90
N LYS A 2 -6.72 -16.07 -16.63
CA LYS A 2 -7.87 -16.12 -17.54
C LYS A 2 -8.67 -14.83 -17.39
N VAL A 3 -8.85 -14.09 -18.49
CA VAL A 3 -9.55 -12.79 -18.46
C VAL A 3 -11.00 -12.95 -17.98
N ALA A 4 -11.68 -14.03 -18.40
CA ALA A 4 -13.04 -14.32 -17.94
C ALA A 4 -13.15 -14.45 -16.41
N LEU A 5 -12.19 -15.11 -15.74
CA LEU A 5 -12.20 -15.25 -14.28
C LEU A 5 -11.90 -13.93 -13.55
N ILE A 6 -11.10 -13.04 -14.16
CA ILE A 6 -10.92 -11.67 -13.65
C ILE A 6 -12.22 -10.88 -13.78
N GLN A 7 -12.94 -11.02 -14.90
CA GLN A 7 -14.23 -10.37 -15.11
C GLN A 7 -15.28 -10.88 -14.10
N ASP A 8 -15.32 -12.19 -13.83
CA ASP A 8 -16.20 -12.75 -12.79
C ASP A 8 -15.89 -12.18 -11.40
N ALA A 9 -14.61 -11.97 -11.08
CA ALA A 9 -14.21 -11.32 -9.83
C ALA A 9 -14.59 -9.83 -9.80
N ILE A 10 -14.51 -9.12 -10.93
CA ILE A 10 -14.96 -7.73 -11.05
C ILE A 10 -16.47 -7.64 -10.83
N GLU A 11 -17.27 -8.54 -11.41
CA GLU A 11 -18.73 -8.57 -11.19
C GLU A 11 -19.07 -8.75 -9.71
N LYS A 12 -18.40 -9.69 -9.02
CA LYS A 12 -18.55 -9.87 -7.57
C LYS A 12 -18.17 -8.62 -6.79
N LEU A 13 -17.10 -7.93 -7.19
CA LEU A 13 -16.72 -6.66 -6.57
C LEU A 13 -17.81 -5.58 -6.77
N LYS A 14 -18.38 -5.47 -7.97
CA LYS A 14 -19.50 -4.54 -8.24
C LYS A 14 -20.71 -4.86 -7.35
N GLU A 15 -21.05 -6.13 -7.15
CA GLU A 15 -22.11 -6.54 -6.21
C GLU A 15 -21.81 -6.11 -4.77
N THR A 16 -20.57 -6.24 -4.31
CA THR A 16 -20.13 -5.74 -3.00
C THR A 16 -20.28 -4.21 -2.92
N LEU A 17 -19.83 -3.47 -3.94
CA LEU A 17 -19.87 -2.00 -3.96
C LEU A 17 -21.30 -1.44 -3.96
N ARG A 18 -22.25 -2.13 -4.61
CA ARG A 18 -23.68 -1.75 -4.57
C ARG A 18 -24.28 -1.89 -3.16
N ARG A 19 -23.65 -2.66 -2.26
CA ARG A 19 -24.05 -2.78 -0.86
C ARG A 19 -23.31 -1.72 -0.03
N GLN A 20 -23.91 -0.53 0.14
CA GLN A 20 -23.28 0.65 0.78
C GLN A 20 -22.46 0.38 2.05
N LYS A 21 -22.91 -0.51 2.93
CA LYS A 21 -22.18 -0.85 4.16
C LYS A 21 -20.81 -1.49 3.88
N LEU A 22 -20.70 -2.31 2.84
CA LEU A 22 -19.46 -3.01 2.46
C LEU A 22 -18.54 -2.11 1.62
N ALA A 23 -19.11 -1.17 0.84
CA ALA A 23 -18.30 -0.15 0.15
C ALA A 23 -17.50 0.73 1.14
N ASN A 24 -18.09 1.05 2.30
CA ASN A 24 -17.41 1.78 3.38
C ASN A 24 -16.17 1.03 3.92
N ASP A 25 -16.12 -0.29 3.83
CA ASP A 25 -14.97 -1.08 4.29
C ASP A 25 -13.74 -0.89 3.39
N PHE A 26 -13.92 -0.42 2.15
CA PHE A 26 -12.83 -0.05 1.24
C PHE A 26 -12.44 1.43 1.37
N ALA A 27 -13.40 2.32 1.64
CA ALA A 27 -13.23 3.78 1.65
C ALA A 27 -12.08 4.27 2.57
N TYR A 28 -11.81 3.58 3.68
CA TYR A 28 -10.75 3.98 4.61
C TYR A 28 -9.36 4.11 3.95
N LYS A 29 -9.03 3.29 2.93
CA LYS A 29 -7.73 3.35 2.25
C LYS A 29 -7.59 4.63 1.46
N TYR A 30 -8.66 5.00 0.76
CA TYR A 30 -8.71 6.18 -0.09
C TYR A 30 -8.72 7.46 0.73
N ARG A 31 -9.45 7.48 1.86
CA ARG A 31 -9.37 8.58 2.83
C ARG A 31 -7.96 8.74 3.41
N ASN A 32 -7.29 7.63 3.73
CA ASN A 32 -5.90 7.66 4.18
C ASN A 32 -4.94 8.14 3.09
N LEU A 33 -5.15 7.74 1.82
CA LEU A 33 -4.37 8.23 0.68
C LEU A 33 -4.57 9.74 0.48
N HIS A 34 -5.81 10.22 0.49
CA HIS A 34 -6.13 11.64 0.41
C HIS A 34 -5.44 12.44 1.52
N HIS A 35 -5.54 11.96 2.77
CA HIS A 35 -4.87 12.59 3.90
C HIS A 35 -3.35 12.60 3.74
N PHE A 36 -2.75 11.48 3.33
CA PHE A 36 -1.32 11.38 3.08
C PHE A 36 -0.84 12.41 2.05
N ILE A 37 -1.51 12.52 0.89
CA ILE A 37 -1.15 13.46 -0.19
C ILE A 37 -1.14 14.92 0.32
N ASN A 38 -2.04 15.27 1.24
CA ASN A 38 -2.12 16.62 1.80
C ASN A 38 -1.10 16.91 2.93
N GLN A 39 -0.46 15.88 3.49
CA GLN A 39 0.44 16.01 4.64
C GLN A 39 1.89 15.65 4.33
N TRP A 40 2.12 14.82 3.32
CA TRP A 40 3.44 14.28 3.01
C TRP A 40 4.34 15.31 2.34
N ASP A 41 5.41 15.67 3.02
CA ASP A 41 6.51 16.47 2.49
C ASP A 41 7.83 15.88 2.98
N ILE A 42 8.47 15.07 2.14
CA ILE A 42 9.75 14.43 2.48
C ILE A 42 10.86 15.45 2.73
N GLU A 43 10.70 16.70 2.29
CA GLU A 43 11.66 17.77 2.54
C GLU A 43 11.43 18.53 3.85
N ALA A 44 10.34 18.26 4.57
CA ALA A 44 9.98 18.95 5.80
C ALA A 44 11.13 18.96 6.82
N ILE A 45 11.38 20.12 7.44
CA ILE A 45 12.45 20.30 8.43
C ILE A 45 12.25 19.36 9.64
N ASP A 46 11.00 19.29 10.11
CA ASP A 46 10.55 18.33 11.12
C ASP A 46 9.91 17.11 10.46
N LEU A 47 10.77 16.23 9.96
CA LEU A 47 10.37 14.97 9.33
C LEU A 47 9.53 14.08 10.27
N SER A 48 9.77 14.14 11.58
CA SER A 48 9.06 13.30 12.55
C SER A 48 7.59 13.71 12.67
N THR A 49 7.34 15.02 12.84
CA THR A 49 5.98 15.56 12.89
C THR A 49 5.26 15.38 11.56
N MET A 50 5.94 15.66 10.44
CA MET A 50 5.40 15.42 9.10
C MET A 50 4.96 13.96 8.93
N TYR A 51 5.86 13.00 9.22
CA TYR A 51 5.56 11.57 9.07
C TYR A 51 4.39 11.12 9.95
N ARG A 52 4.34 11.58 11.21
CA ARG A 52 3.22 11.26 12.12
C ARG A 52 1.89 11.77 11.57
N ASN A 53 1.88 12.99 11.04
CA ASN A 53 0.68 13.60 10.49
C ASN A 53 0.23 12.85 9.23
N ALA A 54 1.14 12.55 8.31
CA ALA A 54 0.84 11.81 7.08
C ALA A 54 0.27 10.41 7.33
N PHE A 55 0.72 9.72 8.38
CA PHE A 55 0.23 8.39 8.77
C PHE A 55 -0.77 8.43 9.93
N THR A 56 -1.73 9.36 9.90
CA THR A 56 -2.83 9.41 10.87
C THR A 56 -4.17 9.20 10.14
N SER A 57 -5.12 8.56 10.82
CA SER A 57 -6.45 8.31 10.27
C SER A 57 -7.53 8.68 11.28
N SER A 58 -8.60 9.32 10.82
CA SER A 58 -9.84 9.49 11.60
C SER A 58 -10.76 8.26 11.53
N VAL A 59 -10.44 7.28 10.67
CA VAL A 59 -11.30 6.12 10.40
C VAL A 59 -10.62 4.82 10.83
N SER A 60 -9.46 4.49 10.27
CA SER A 60 -8.75 3.26 10.57
C SER A 60 -7.27 3.35 10.25
N GLU A 61 -6.46 2.92 11.20
CA GLU A 61 -4.99 2.89 11.13
C GLU A 61 -4.43 1.50 10.76
N ARG A 62 -5.30 0.57 10.32
CA ARG A 62 -4.91 -0.83 10.07
C ARG A 62 -3.84 -1.01 8.99
N LEU A 63 -3.70 -0.06 8.07
CA LEU A 63 -2.72 -0.13 6.97
C LEU A 63 -1.27 -0.18 7.47
N TRP A 64 -0.98 0.43 8.62
CA TRP A 64 0.37 0.49 9.22
C TRP A 64 0.42 -0.13 10.61
N GLY A 65 -0.62 -0.86 11.03
CA GLY A 65 -0.69 -1.57 12.31
C GLY A 65 -1.05 -0.71 13.52
N GLY A 66 -1.62 0.49 13.34
CA GLY A 66 -1.99 1.37 14.45
C GLY A 66 -0.84 2.23 15.00
N ASN A 67 -0.99 2.73 16.23
CA ASN A 67 -0.06 3.69 16.86
C ASN A 67 0.99 3.08 17.81
N ARG A 68 0.88 1.79 18.15
CA ARG A 68 1.80 1.11 19.09
C ARG A 68 2.26 -0.20 18.49
N ASN A 69 3.53 -0.54 18.66
CA ASN A 69 4.12 -1.79 18.15
C ASN A 69 3.76 -2.01 16.68
N SER A 70 3.99 -0.97 15.89
CA SER A 70 3.53 -0.84 14.51
C SER A 70 4.61 -0.21 13.64
N ALA A 71 4.48 -0.35 12.32
CA ALA A 71 5.42 0.24 11.37
C ALA A 71 5.51 1.77 11.51
N LYS A 72 4.37 2.42 11.83
CA LYS A 72 4.33 3.87 12.15
C LYS A 72 5.16 4.20 13.37
N SER A 73 4.93 3.52 14.50
CA SER A 73 5.68 3.78 15.74
C SER A 73 7.17 3.50 15.60
N ALA A 74 7.55 2.44 14.88
CA ALA A 74 8.94 2.10 14.63
C ALA A 74 9.64 3.14 13.75
N MET A 75 9.01 3.57 12.65
CA MET A 75 9.58 4.58 11.76
C MET A 75 9.80 5.92 12.47
N VAL A 76 8.89 6.29 13.37
CA VAL A 76 9.08 7.47 14.23
C VAL A 76 10.34 7.36 15.11
N SER A 77 10.56 6.21 15.75
CA SER A 77 11.80 5.97 16.53
C SER A 77 13.04 6.00 15.64
N MET A 78 12.95 5.45 14.43
CA MET A 78 14.04 5.48 13.46
C MET A 78 14.36 6.91 12.98
N ILE A 79 13.34 7.75 12.74
CA ILE A 79 13.52 9.17 12.41
C ILE A 79 14.19 9.92 13.56
N ALA A 80 13.84 9.61 14.82
CA ALA A 80 14.46 10.23 15.98
C ALA A 80 15.96 9.91 16.08
N LEU A 81 16.38 8.71 15.66
CA LEU A 81 17.80 8.32 15.64
C LEU A 81 18.55 8.85 14.40
N GLN A 82 18.00 8.68 13.21
CA GLN A 82 18.69 8.93 11.94
C GLN A 82 17.83 9.69 10.90
N LYS A 83 17.30 10.86 11.28
CA LYS A 83 16.40 11.68 10.45
C LYS A 83 16.83 11.84 8.99
N GLU A 84 18.06 12.29 8.74
CA GLU A 84 18.52 12.57 7.37
C GLU A 84 18.72 11.29 6.55
N PHE A 85 19.13 10.20 7.20
CA PHE A 85 19.27 8.92 6.52
C PHE A 85 17.89 8.34 6.15
N ILE A 86 16.89 8.47 7.02
CA ILE A 86 15.50 8.11 6.69
C ILE A 86 14.98 8.91 5.48
N ARG A 87 15.30 10.22 5.41
CA ARG A 87 14.96 11.04 4.24
C ARG A 87 15.57 10.45 2.96
N VAL A 88 16.85 10.08 2.99
CA VAL A 88 17.53 9.45 1.86
C VAL A 88 16.90 8.10 1.51
N MET A 89 16.50 7.29 2.50
CA MET A 89 15.84 6.00 2.27
C MET A 89 14.52 6.14 1.53
N PHE A 90 13.65 7.07 1.93
CA PHE A 90 12.38 7.31 1.22
C PHE A 90 12.62 7.86 -0.19
N LYS A 91 13.58 8.79 -0.36
CA LYS A 91 13.96 9.29 -1.69
C LYS A 91 14.49 8.17 -2.59
N ASP A 92 15.28 7.24 -2.05
CA ASP A 92 15.74 6.07 -2.82
C ASP A 92 14.56 5.15 -3.14
N LEU A 93 13.68 4.87 -2.17
CA LEU A 93 12.48 4.06 -2.37
C LEU A 93 11.58 4.64 -3.46
N PHE A 94 11.42 5.96 -3.54
CA PHE A 94 10.54 6.61 -4.51
C PHE A 94 11.21 6.93 -5.85
N ASN A 95 12.48 6.60 -6.03
CA ASN A 95 13.18 6.89 -7.27
C ASN A 95 12.82 5.90 -8.39
N GLU A 96 11.77 6.18 -9.16
CA GLU A 96 11.29 5.31 -10.26
C GLU A 96 12.32 5.09 -11.40
N SER A 97 13.42 5.84 -11.46
CA SER A 97 14.51 5.58 -12.42
C SER A 97 15.38 4.37 -12.07
N LYS A 98 15.28 3.87 -10.82
CA LYS A 98 16.04 2.70 -10.34
C LYS A 98 15.16 1.46 -10.31
N ASP A 99 15.81 0.30 -10.41
CA ASP A 99 15.20 -1.02 -10.27
C ASP A 99 14.34 -1.11 -9.00
N LEU A 100 13.11 -1.60 -9.16
CA LEU A 100 12.11 -1.62 -8.09
C LEU A 100 12.51 -2.59 -6.97
N ASN A 101 12.95 -3.79 -7.33
CA ASN A 101 13.34 -4.80 -6.35
C ASN A 101 14.54 -4.30 -5.54
N MET A 102 15.52 -3.66 -6.20
CA MET A 102 16.68 -3.09 -5.52
C MET A 102 16.27 -2.02 -4.52
N ARG A 103 15.38 -1.08 -4.89
CA ARG A 103 14.91 -0.02 -3.99
C ARG A 103 14.16 -0.56 -2.78
N VAL A 104 13.22 -1.49 -3.01
CA VAL A 104 12.46 -2.12 -1.92
C VAL A 104 13.40 -2.89 -0.99
N ASN A 105 14.28 -3.73 -1.54
CA ASN A 105 15.22 -4.52 -0.73
C ASN A 105 16.19 -3.65 0.07
N ARG A 106 16.70 -2.55 -0.52
CA ARG A 106 17.55 -1.59 0.20
C ARG A 106 16.79 -0.90 1.32
N PHE A 107 15.56 -0.47 1.08
CA PHE A 107 14.73 0.17 2.10
C PHE A 107 14.54 -0.76 3.30
N LEU A 108 14.13 -2.01 3.07
CA LEU A 108 13.93 -3.02 4.12
C LEU A 108 15.24 -3.33 4.86
N PHE A 109 16.34 -3.52 4.13
CA PHE A 109 17.66 -3.75 4.72
C PHE A 109 18.11 -2.58 5.62
N HIS A 110 17.86 -1.34 5.22
CA HIS A 110 18.21 -0.17 6.02
C HIS A 110 17.32 -0.05 7.27
N CYS A 111 16.04 -0.41 7.21
CA CYS A 111 15.21 -0.52 8.42
C CYS A 111 15.81 -1.52 9.43
N ASP A 112 16.29 -2.68 8.96
CA ASP A 112 16.97 -3.67 9.79
C ASP A 112 18.29 -3.17 10.40
N GLN A 113 19.05 -2.37 9.65
CA GLN A 113 20.27 -1.75 10.17
C GLN A 113 19.96 -0.76 11.29
N ILE A 114 19.03 0.16 11.07
CA ILE A 114 18.67 1.18 12.06
C ILE A 114 18.08 0.54 13.32
N ARG A 115 17.23 -0.50 13.17
CA ARG A 115 16.72 -1.25 14.33
C ARG A 115 17.86 -1.84 15.18
N ARG A 116 18.88 -2.41 14.55
CA ARG A 116 20.06 -2.94 15.26
C ARG A 116 20.85 -1.85 15.98
N GLU A 117 20.86 -0.63 15.46
CA GLU A 117 21.51 0.51 16.12
C GLU A 117 20.71 1.02 17.32
N ILE A 118 19.38 1.15 17.19
CA ILE A 118 18.48 1.50 18.31
C ILE A 118 18.67 0.51 19.46
N ASN A 119 18.73 -0.79 19.17
CA ASN A 119 18.91 -1.83 20.19
C ASN A 119 20.27 -1.76 20.91
N LYS A 120 21.27 -1.07 20.35
CA LYS A 120 22.55 -0.82 21.04
C LYS A 120 22.46 0.37 22.01
N SER A 121 21.50 1.28 21.85
CA SER A 121 21.38 2.52 22.63
C SER A 121 20.47 2.41 23.87
N LYS A 122 20.22 1.19 24.37
CA LYS A 122 19.36 0.84 25.53
C LYS A 122 17.84 0.96 25.31
N GLU A 123 17.38 1.40 24.15
CA GLU A 123 15.97 1.25 23.75
C GLU A 123 15.75 -0.11 23.09
N ILE A 124 14.66 -0.81 23.41
CA ILE A 124 14.33 -2.10 22.78
C ILE A 124 13.28 -1.86 21.70
N LEU A 125 13.71 -1.90 20.44
CA LEU A 125 12.85 -2.02 19.27
C LEU A 125 12.91 -3.47 18.78
N THR A 126 11.96 -4.28 19.28
CA THR A 126 11.89 -5.72 18.97
C THR A 126 11.73 -5.97 17.47
N ASP A 127 10.80 -5.26 16.85
CA ASP A 127 10.48 -5.34 15.43
C ASP A 127 10.23 -3.92 14.88
N HIS A 128 10.46 -3.73 13.59
CA HIS A 128 10.13 -2.51 12.88
C HIS A 128 8.87 -2.64 12.01
N TYR A 129 8.37 -3.86 11.76
CA TYR A 129 7.12 -4.12 11.03
C TYR A 129 7.11 -3.63 9.57
N HIS A 130 8.25 -3.18 9.03
CA HIS A 130 8.37 -2.89 7.59
C HIS A 130 8.66 -4.18 6.86
N THR A 131 7.62 -4.78 6.32
CA THR A 131 7.72 -5.89 5.36
C THR A 131 7.51 -5.37 3.94
N SER A 132 7.53 -6.28 2.98
CA SER A 132 7.10 -6.04 1.59
C SER A 132 5.75 -5.30 1.51
N LYS A 133 4.80 -5.64 2.37
CA LYS A 133 3.50 -4.95 2.51
C LYS A 133 3.67 -3.46 2.81
N MET A 134 4.45 -3.09 3.83
CA MET A 134 4.61 -1.68 4.19
C MET A 134 5.35 -0.90 3.10
N ALA A 135 6.34 -1.51 2.44
CA ALA A 135 7.02 -0.89 1.29
C ALA A 135 6.05 -0.65 0.12
N SER A 136 5.15 -1.59 -0.17
CA SER A 136 4.12 -1.42 -1.20
C SER A 136 3.12 -0.32 -0.85
N LEU A 137 2.77 -0.16 0.43
CA LEU A 137 1.88 0.89 0.90
C LEU A 137 2.49 2.27 0.65
N TYR A 138 3.76 2.47 1.00
CA TYR A 138 4.44 3.74 0.72
C TYR A 138 4.46 4.05 -0.77
N LEU A 139 4.77 3.07 -1.62
CA LEU A 139 4.78 3.24 -3.08
C LEU A 139 3.39 3.52 -3.64
N ALA A 140 2.35 2.85 -3.13
CA ALA A 140 0.96 3.08 -3.51
C ALA A 140 0.45 4.45 -3.06
N PHE A 141 1.00 5.01 -1.98
CA PHE A 141 0.62 6.33 -1.50
C PHE A 141 1.34 7.46 -2.25
N GLU A 142 2.62 7.29 -2.55
CA GLU A 142 3.39 8.26 -3.35
C GLU A 142 2.95 8.24 -4.82
N TYR A 143 2.71 7.06 -5.38
CA TYR A 143 2.36 6.88 -6.79
C TYR A 143 1.11 5.99 -6.95
N PRO A 144 -0.08 6.49 -6.59
CA PRO A 144 -1.34 5.71 -6.57
C PRO A 144 -1.79 5.21 -7.95
N ASN A 145 -1.27 5.78 -9.03
CA ASN A 145 -1.54 5.32 -10.39
C ASN A 145 -0.58 4.21 -10.86
N CYS A 146 0.49 3.96 -10.09
CA CYS A 146 1.57 3.05 -10.48
C CYS A 146 1.60 1.76 -9.66
N TYR A 147 1.19 1.82 -8.38
CA TYR A 147 1.34 0.74 -7.41
C TYR A 147 0.06 0.54 -6.60
N THR A 148 -0.20 -0.70 -6.21
CA THR A 148 -1.18 -1.07 -5.20
C THR A 148 -0.46 -1.63 -3.97
N ILE A 149 -1.17 -1.69 -2.85
CA ILE A 149 -0.74 -2.43 -1.66
C ILE A 149 -0.55 -3.91 -2.04
N LEU A 150 0.43 -4.58 -1.44
CA LEU A 150 0.70 -6.00 -1.54
C LEU A 150 0.25 -6.66 -0.23
N GLU A 151 -0.68 -7.59 -0.35
CA GLU A 151 -1.05 -8.54 0.70
C GLU A 151 -0.76 -9.95 0.16
N PRO A 152 0.36 -10.59 0.55
CA PRO A 152 0.85 -11.80 -0.13
C PRO A 152 -0.15 -12.95 -0.15
N GLU A 153 -0.84 -13.20 0.97
CA GLU A 153 -1.79 -14.32 1.08
C GLU A 153 -3.00 -14.09 0.17
N GLU A 154 -3.61 -12.91 0.25
CA GLU A 154 -4.78 -12.52 -0.52
C GLU A 154 -4.47 -12.44 -2.02
N PHE A 155 -3.29 -11.91 -2.37
CA PHE A 155 -2.86 -11.83 -3.74
C PHE A 155 -2.58 -13.20 -4.35
N CYS A 156 -1.90 -14.11 -3.62
CA CYS A 156 -1.67 -15.47 -4.07
C CYS A 156 -3.00 -16.23 -4.27
N HIS A 157 -3.92 -16.14 -3.31
CA HIS A 157 -5.24 -16.74 -3.41
C HIS A 157 -6.01 -16.26 -4.65
N PHE A 158 -6.00 -14.95 -4.90
CA PHE A 158 -6.63 -14.40 -6.10
C PHE A 158 -5.98 -14.90 -7.39
N LEU A 159 -4.64 -15.00 -7.43
CA LEU A 159 -3.93 -15.52 -8.60
C LEU A 159 -4.25 -16.99 -8.87
N GLU A 160 -4.47 -17.81 -7.85
CA GLU A 160 -4.98 -19.18 -7.99
C GLU A 160 -6.40 -19.16 -8.58
N LEU A 161 -7.28 -18.33 -8.03
CA LEU A 161 -8.67 -18.18 -8.48
C LEU A 161 -8.79 -17.79 -9.95
N VAL A 162 -7.89 -16.93 -10.45
CA VAL A 162 -7.87 -16.52 -11.88
C VAL A 162 -6.97 -17.40 -12.76
N GLU A 163 -6.56 -18.55 -12.25
CA GLU A 163 -5.69 -19.53 -12.90
C GLU A 163 -4.42 -18.90 -13.50
N CYS A 164 -3.70 -18.15 -12.69
CA CYS A 164 -2.38 -17.66 -13.05
C CYS A 164 -1.39 -18.83 -13.09
N LYS A 165 -0.91 -19.18 -14.29
CA LYS A 165 0.03 -20.30 -14.49
C LYS A 165 1.29 -20.21 -13.64
N ASN A 166 1.79 -19.00 -13.42
CA ASN A 166 3.03 -18.79 -12.70
C ASN A 166 2.80 -17.72 -11.63
N ILE A 167 2.51 -18.15 -10.41
CA ILE A 167 2.33 -17.27 -9.24
C ILE A 167 3.70 -16.74 -8.80
N PRO A 168 3.83 -15.43 -8.47
CA PRO A 168 5.07 -14.86 -8.00
C PRO A 168 5.56 -15.50 -6.69
N LEU A 169 6.86 -15.65 -6.55
CA LEU A 169 7.48 -16.01 -5.27
C LEU A 169 7.60 -14.79 -4.36
N GLU A 170 7.86 -15.02 -3.07
CA GLU A 170 8.16 -13.95 -2.12
C GLU A 170 9.35 -13.11 -2.61
N GLY A 171 9.22 -11.78 -2.53
CA GLY A 171 10.24 -10.85 -3.01
C GLY A 171 10.20 -10.51 -4.50
N GLU A 172 9.34 -11.15 -5.32
CA GLU A 172 9.16 -10.81 -6.74
C GLU A 172 8.27 -9.56 -6.94
N PHE A 173 8.69 -8.43 -6.38
CA PHE A 173 7.90 -7.19 -6.33
C PHE A 173 7.53 -6.64 -7.71
N GLU A 174 8.48 -6.65 -8.64
CA GLU A 174 8.21 -6.26 -10.03
C GLU A 174 7.12 -7.08 -10.68
N ARG A 175 7.02 -8.36 -10.33
CA ARG A 175 6.03 -9.26 -10.90
C ARG A 175 4.65 -8.98 -10.34
N HIS A 176 4.56 -8.73 -9.03
CA HIS A 176 3.34 -8.20 -8.41
C HIS A 176 2.87 -6.92 -9.14
N VAL A 177 3.76 -5.95 -9.38
CA VAL A 177 3.42 -4.71 -10.09
C VAL A 177 2.97 -4.96 -11.53
N LYS A 178 3.66 -5.83 -12.27
CA LYS A 178 3.29 -6.17 -13.65
C LYS A 178 1.90 -6.81 -13.72
N LEU A 179 1.60 -7.76 -12.83
CA LEU A 179 0.32 -8.46 -12.79
C LEU A 179 -0.82 -7.51 -12.39
N THR A 180 -0.63 -6.73 -11.32
CA THR A 180 -1.64 -5.78 -10.83
C THR A 180 -1.92 -4.67 -11.84
N ARG A 181 -0.92 -4.15 -12.55
CA ARG A 181 -1.15 -3.19 -13.66
C ARG A 181 -1.94 -3.83 -14.81
N GLY A 182 -1.70 -5.10 -15.11
CA GLY A 182 -2.48 -5.84 -16.11
C GLY A 182 -3.95 -5.96 -15.71
N ILE A 183 -4.22 -6.27 -14.44
CA ILE A 183 -5.56 -6.34 -13.86
C ILE A 183 -6.23 -4.96 -13.87
N PHE A 184 -5.52 -3.92 -13.42
CA PHE A 184 -6.05 -2.55 -13.37
C PHE A 184 -6.51 -2.06 -14.75
N LYS A 185 -5.76 -2.35 -15.82
CA LYS A 185 -6.17 -2.01 -17.19
C LYS A 185 -7.49 -2.64 -17.63
N LEU A 186 -7.88 -3.77 -17.04
CA LEU A 186 -9.19 -4.38 -17.29
C LEU A 186 -10.26 -3.66 -16.47
N MET A 187 -9.97 -3.37 -15.20
CA MET A 187 -10.89 -2.66 -14.30
C MET A 187 -11.20 -1.24 -14.78
N GLU A 188 -10.19 -0.49 -15.22
CA GLU A 188 -10.31 0.89 -15.70
C GLU A 188 -11.20 1.03 -16.95
N ARG A 189 -11.37 -0.06 -17.71
CA ARG A 189 -12.24 -0.09 -18.89
C ARG A 189 -13.70 -0.42 -18.57
N ASP A 190 -13.99 -0.87 -17.36
CA ASP A 190 -15.36 -1.14 -16.90
C ASP A 190 -15.96 0.17 -16.35
N GLU A 191 -16.72 0.87 -17.19
CA GLU A 191 -17.32 2.17 -16.84
C GLU A 191 -18.23 2.09 -15.62
N GLU A 192 -18.96 0.98 -15.46
CA GLU A 192 -19.84 0.78 -14.30
C GLU A 192 -19.04 0.62 -13.02
N LEU A 193 -17.96 -0.16 -13.03
CA LEU A 193 -17.06 -0.31 -11.89
C LEU A 193 -16.48 1.05 -11.48
N VAL A 194 -15.97 1.82 -12.44
CA VAL A 194 -15.39 3.15 -12.19
C VAL A 194 -16.42 4.08 -11.55
N GLU A 195 -17.67 4.07 -12.05
CA GLU A 195 -18.73 4.91 -11.51
C GLU A 195 -19.16 4.49 -10.08
N LEU A 196 -19.21 3.18 -9.81
CA LEU A 196 -19.46 2.66 -8.46
C LEU A 196 -18.40 3.12 -7.47
N TYR A 197 -17.12 3.12 -7.86
CA TYR A 197 -16.03 3.64 -7.04
C TYR A 197 -16.18 5.14 -6.77
N LYS A 198 -16.43 5.93 -7.81
CA LYS A 198 -16.65 7.38 -7.68
C LYS A 198 -17.80 7.69 -6.72
N THR A 199 -18.89 6.94 -6.81
CA THR A 199 -20.11 7.19 -6.05
C THR A 199 -20.04 6.68 -4.61
N HIS A 200 -19.37 5.56 -4.34
CA HIS A 200 -19.49 4.86 -3.06
C HIS A 200 -18.20 4.75 -2.26
N VAL A 201 -17.04 5.04 -2.87
CA VAL A 201 -15.72 4.84 -2.24
C VAL A 201 -14.88 6.12 -2.24
N LEU A 202 -14.99 6.92 -3.31
CA LEU A 202 -14.14 8.08 -3.54
C LEU A 202 -14.84 9.43 -3.33
N ASP A 203 -16.14 9.43 -3.02
CA ASP A 203 -17.05 10.57 -3.02
C ASP A 203 -16.58 11.77 -2.17
N ASP A 204 -15.85 11.51 -1.08
CA ASP A 204 -15.32 12.52 -0.16
C ASP A 204 -13.80 12.74 -0.24
N THR A 205 -13.11 12.07 -1.18
CA THR A 205 -11.65 12.05 -1.25
C THR A 205 -11.06 12.95 -2.34
N GLY A 206 -11.85 13.34 -3.34
CA GLY A 206 -11.35 14.05 -4.52
C GLY A 206 -10.30 13.28 -5.33
N LEU A 207 -10.16 11.98 -5.09
CA LEU A 207 -9.24 11.09 -5.81
C LEU A 207 -9.92 10.51 -7.04
N ASP A 208 -9.11 10.26 -8.07
CA ASP A 208 -9.53 9.47 -9.23
C ASP A 208 -9.44 7.97 -8.94
N PHE A 209 -10.12 7.17 -9.79
CA PHE A 209 -10.01 5.72 -9.78
C PHE A 209 -8.55 5.29 -10.02
N ASN A 210 -7.99 4.50 -9.11
CA ASN A 210 -6.55 4.24 -9.05
C ASN A 210 -6.22 2.80 -8.61
N MET A 211 -4.94 2.48 -8.54
CA MET A 211 -4.45 1.11 -8.35
C MET A 211 -4.90 0.48 -7.02
N LEU A 212 -5.27 1.24 -5.99
CA LEU A 212 -5.81 0.69 -4.74
C LEU A 212 -7.06 -0.19 -4.94
N ALA A 213 -7.78 0.03 -6.05
CA ALA A 213 -8.93 -0.80 -6.43
C ALA A 213 -8.53 -2.24 -6.74
N VAL A 214 -7.30 -2.48 -7.24
CA VAL A 214 -6.81 -3.84 -7.46
C VAL A 214 -6.68 -4.59 -6.15
N HIS A 215 -6.25 -3.91 -5.08
CA HIS A 215 -6.26 -4.51 -3.74
C HIS A 215 -7.68 -4.85 -3.28
N ASP A 216 -8.66 -3.98 -3.50
CA ASP A 216 -10.05 -4.30 -3.15
C ASP A 216 -10.52 -5.54 -3.91
N LEU A 217 -10.20 -5.65 -5.21
CA LEU A 217 -10.57 -6.79 -6.03
C LEU A 217 -10.09 -8.12 -5.45
N TYR A 218 -8.79 -8.25 -5.16
CA TYR A 218 -8.28 -9.52 -4.65
C TYR A 218 -8.66 -9.76 -3.19
N SER A 219 -8.73 -8.71 -2.34
CA SER A 219 -9.14 -8.88 -0.93
C SER A 219 -10.62 -9.22 -0.77
N ASN A 220 -11.48 -8.84 -1.74
CA ASN A 220 -12.88 -9.23 -1.79
C ASN A 220 -13.09 -10.74 -2.07
N THR A 221 -12.06 -11.47 -2.53
CA THR A 221 -12.21 -12.89 -2.87
C THR A 221 -12.10 -13.86 -1.68
N ILE A 222 -11.73 -13.36 -0.50
CA ILE A 222 -11.55 -14.18 0.72
C ILE A 222 -12.73 -14.07 1.70
N GLN A 223 -13.73 -13.24 1.38
CA GLN A 223 -14.90 -12.98 2.22
C GLN A 223 -15.97 -14.08 2.16
#